data_AF-A0A840VE89-F1
#
_entry.id   AF-A0A840VE89-F1
#
_cell.length_a   1.000
_cell.length_b   1.000
_cell.length_c   1.000
_cell.angle_alpha   90.00
_cell.angle_beta   90.00
_cell.angle_gamma   90.00
#
_symmetry.space_group_name_H-M   'P 1'
#
loop_
_entity.id
_entity.type
_entity.pdbx_description
1 polymer ?
#
loop_
_entity_poly.entity_id
_entity_poly.type
_entity_poly.pdbx_seq_one_letter_code
_entity_poly.pdbx_strand_id
1 'polypeptide(L)'
;MISVVVALLSLAVQQHWTRQQAKTDARAKQYDRTTSLLFKAIDNPDLLEAISGNSGEDQRQRRFRQIWINHTMVIFDQRRLFTRSEWASTVDDIRDFMSNPEIRRHWTQHEEFYAPDFRDFLNREIYGEKKGDSVKEPPSADEESDQLSPT
;
A
#
# COMPACT_ATOMS: atom_id res chain seq x y z
N MET A 1 44.17 -13.70 -6.16
CA MET A 1 43.11 -13.59 -5.14
C MET A 1 42.18 -12.40 -5.36
N ILE A 2 42.69 -11.19 -5.61
CA ILE A 2 41.86 -9.97 -5.83
C ILE A 2 40.79 -10.14 -6.93
N SER A 3 41.15 -10.78 -8.04
CA SER A 3 40.22 -10.99 -9.17
C SER A 3 39.01 -11.88 -8.86
N VAL A 4 39.16 -12.84 -7.93
CA VAL A 4 38.07 -13.75 -7.53
C VAL A 4 37.08 -13.03 -6.62
N VAL A 5 37.59 -12.17 -5.71
CA VAL A 5 36.76 -11.37 -4.81
C VAL A 5 35.92 -10.36 -5.60
N VAL A 6 36.52 -9.69 -6.60
CA VAL A 6 35.80 -8.76 -7.49
C VAL A 6 34.70 -9.49 -8.28
N ALA A 7 34.98 -10.69 -8.81
CA ALA A 7 33.98 -11.47 -9.54
C ALA A 7 32.79 -11.89 -8.66
N LEU A 8 33.05 -12.31 -7.41
CA LEU A 8 31.99 -12.68 -6.47
C LEU A 8 31.14 -11.49 -6.03
N LEU A 9 31.74 -10.32 -5.79
CA LEU A 9 31.01 -9.10 -5.47
C LEU A 9 30.13 -8.65 -6.65
N SER A 10 30.65 -8.67 -7.87
CA SER A 10 29.89 -8.35 -9.07
C SER A 10 28.70 -9.29 -9.26
N LEU A 11 28.89 -10.60 -9.04
CA LEU A 11 27.81 -11.58 -9.12
C LEU A 11 26.73 -11.34 -8.05
N ALA A 12 27.12 -11.03 -6.82
CA ALA A 12 26.18 -10.74 -5.74
C ALA A 12 25.35 -9.48 -6.03
N VAL A 13 25.99 -8.42 -6.55
CA VAL A 13 25.33 -7.19 -6.98
C VAL A 13 24.35 -7.49 -8.12
N GLN A 14 24.77 -8.26 -9.12
CA GLN A 14 23.91 -8.63 -10.26
C GLN A 14 22.71 -9.50 -9.84
N GLN A 15 22.89 -10.41 -8.87
CA GLN A 15 21.80 -11.17 -8.26
C GLN A 15 20.84 -10.27 -7.47
N HIS A 16 21.36 -9.25 -6.78
CA HIS A 16 20.51 -8.29 -6.09
C HIS A 16 19.65 -7.50 -7.07
N TRP A 17 20.26 -6.93 -8.12
CA TRP A 17 19.56 -6.17 -9.15
C TRP A 17 18.48 -6.99 -9.86
N THR A 18 18.79 -8.22 -10.26
CA THR A 18 17.80 -9.12 -10.91
C THR A 18 16.62 -9.44 -10.00
N ARG A 19 16.84 -9.65 -8.70
CA ARG A 19 15.76 -9.83 -7.72
C ARG A 19 14.90 -8.58 -7.56
N GLN A 20 15.51 -7.39 -7.54
CA GLN A 20 14.75 -6.14 -7.48
C GLN A 20 13.94 -5.92 -8.75
N GLN A 21 14.51 -6.20 -9.92
CA GLN A 21 13.83 -6.12 -11.22
C GLN A 21 12.58 -7.02 -11.23
N ALA A 22 12.74 -8.28 -10.81
CA ALA A 22 11.62 -9.23 -10.77
C ALA A 22 10.49 -8.78 -9.81
N LYS A 23 10.84 -8.13 -8.69
CA LYS A 23 9.85 -7.55 -7.77
C LYS A 23 9.10 -6.38 -8.41
N THR A 24 9.83 -5.48 -9.07
CA THR A 24 9.23 -4.34 -9.79
C THR A 24 8.30 -4.81 -10.90
N ASP A 25 8.73 -5.79 -11.71
CA ASP A 25 7.92 -6.37 -12.78
C ASP A 25 6.66 -7.07 -12.24
N ALA A 26 6.78 -7.79 -11.12
CA ALA A 26 5.64 -8.42 -10.47
C ALA A 26 4.61 -7.38 -10.00
N ARG A 27 5.09 -6.27 -9.41
CA ARG A 27 4.23 -5.14 -8.99
C ARG A 27 3.54 -4.48 -10.18
N ALA A 28 4.25 -4.24 -11.29
CA ALA A 28 3.66 -3.66 -12.49
C ALA A 28 2.57 -4.56 -13.10
N LYS A 29 2.82 -5.88 -13.18
CA LYS A 29 1.82 -6.85 -13.64
C LYS A 29 0.62 -6.94 -12.70
N GLN A 30 0.85 -6.85 -11.40
CA GLN A 30 -0.22 -6.82 -10.40
C GLN A 30 -1.07 -5.56 -10.58
N TYR A 31 -0.46 -4.40 -10.75
CA TYR A 31 -1.17 -3.14 -11.01
C TYR A 31 -2.04 -3.23 -12.27
N ASP A 32 -1.49 -3.67 -13.38
CA ASP A 32 -2.22 -3.81 -14.66
C ASP A 32 -3.46 -4.72 -14.52
N ARG A 33 -3.31 -5.86 -13.85
CA ARG A 33 -4.42 -6.78 -13.58
C ARG A 33 -5.48 -6.15 -12.67
N THR A 34 -5.06 -5.49 -11.60
CA THR A 34 -5.97 -4.82 -10.66
C THR A 34 -6.77 -3.75 -11.40
N THR A 35 -6.11 -2.88 -12.17
CA THR A 35 -6.75 -1.83 -12.97
C THR A 35 -7.73 -2.40 -13.99
N SER A 36 -7.36 -3.46 -14.72
CA SER A 36 -8.26 -4.13 -15.67
C SER A 36 -9.52 -4.70 -14.98
N LEU A 37 -9.38 -5.28 -13.79
CA LEU A 37 -10.49 -5.85 -13.04
C LEU A 37 -11.43 -4.79 -12.46
N LEU A 38 -10.90 -3.62 -12.10
CA LEU A 38 -11.71 -2.47 -11.66
C LEU A 38 -12.60 -1.96 -12.78
N PHE A 39 -12.03 -1.73 -13.96
CA PHE A 39 -12.82 -1.28 -15.11
C PHE A 39 -13.89 -2.30 -15.51
N LYS A 40 -13.55 -3.59 -15.52
CA LYS A 40 -14.53 -4.65 -15.78
C LYS A 40 -15.70 -4.68 -14.78
N ALA A 41 -15.48 -4.22 -13.56
CA ALA A 41 -16.55 -4.18 -12.57
C ALA A 41 -17.45 -2.96 -12.71
N ILE A 42 -16.93 -1.83 -13.18
CA ILE A 42 -17.76 -0.71 -13.60
C ILE A 42 -18.69 -1.16 -14.74
N ASP A 43 -18.18 -1.98 -15.65
CA ASP A 43 -18.94 -2.53 -16.78
C ASP A 43 -19.92 -3.65 -16.41
N ASN A 44 -19.89 -4.17 -15.17
CA ASN A 44 -20.70 -5.31 -14.74
C ASN A 44 -21.40 -5.04 -13.39
N PRO A 45 -22.71 -4.72 -13.38
CA PRO A 45 -23.44 -4.34 -12.17
C PRO A 45 -23.45 -5.45 -11.10
N ASP A 46 -23.38 -6.73 -11.48
CA ASP A 46 -23.32 -7.85 -10.53
C ASP A 46 -22.03 -7.81 -9.69
N LEU A 47 -20.93 -7.28 -10.25
CA LEU A 47 -19.68 -7.09 -9.52
C LEU A 47 -19.79 -5.89 -8.57
N LEU A 48 -20.50 -4.83 -8.93
CA LEU A 48 -20.77 -3.72 -8.00
C LEU A 48 -21.67 -4.17 -6.84
N GLU A 49 -22.67 -5.01 -7.11
CA GLU A 49 -23.49 -5.64 -6.07
C GLU A 49 -22.66 -6.53 -5.14
N ALA A 50 -21.58 -7.14 -5.64
CA ALA A 50 -20.65 -7.88 -4.80
C ALA A 50 -19.93 -7.01 -3.74
N ILE A 51 -19.78 -5.70 -3.96
CA ILE A 51 -19.29 -4.77 -2.91
C ILE A 51 -20.41 -4.38 -1.95
N SER A 52 -21.66 -4.24 -2.43
CA SER A 52 -22.77 -3.75 -1.60
C SER A 52 -23.23 -4.75 -0.54
N GLY A 53 -22.89 -6.03 -0.67
CA GLY A 53 -23.16 -7.06 0.35
C GLY A 53 -24.52 -7.72 0.25
N ASN A 54 -25.31 -7.44 -0.79
CA ASN A 54 -26.70 -7.89 -0.91
C ASN A 54 -26.90 -9.34 -1.39
N SER A 55 -25.82 -10.08 -1.71
CA SER A 55 -25.91 -11.47 -2.16
C SER A 55 -25.13 -12.41 -1.23
N GLY A 56 -25.60 -13.66 -1.05
CA GLY A 56 -24.94 -14.65 -0.19
C GLY A 56 -23.46 -14.81 -0.55
N GLU A 57 -22.60 -15.03 0.45
CA GLU A 57 -21.15 -14.81 0.36
C GLU A 57 -20.42 -15.78 -0.61
N ASP A 58 -20.57 -15.56 -1.91
CA ASP A 58 -19.88 -16.27 -2.97
C ASP A 58 -18.38 -15.92 -2.99
N GLN A 59 -17.55 -16.90 -3.38
CA GLN A 59 -16.11 -16.74 -3.57
C GLN A 59 -15.77 -15.55 -4.48
N ARG A 60 -16.62 -15.27 -5.48
CA ARG A 60 -16.48 -14.13 -6.39
C ARG A 60 -16.44 -12.80 -5.64
N GLN A 61 -17.34 -12.60 -4.68
CA GLN A 61 -17.40 -11.34 -3.92
C GLN A 61 -16.16 -11.15 -3.05
N ARG A 62 -15.72 -12.20 -2.35
CA ARG A 62 -14.50 -12.14 -1.54
C ARG A 62 -13.28 -11.76 -2.39
N ARG A 63 -13.14 -12.38 -3.56
CA ARG A 63 -12.07 -12.04 -4.52
C ARG A 63 -12.18 -10.60 -5.00
N PHE A 64 -13.40 -10.13 -5.24
CA PHE A 64 -13.62 -8.78 -5.69
C PHE A 64 -13.24 -7.75 -4.63
N ARG A 65 -13.67 -7.92 -3.38
CA ARG A 65 -13.24 -7.09 -2.24
C ARG A 65 -11.72 -7.08 -2.07
N GLN A 66 -11.09 -8.24 -2.19
CA GLN A 66 -9.63 -8.37 -2.15
C GLN A 66 -8.93 -7.55 -3.25
N ILE A 67 -9.45 -7.55 -4.48
CA ILE A 67 -8.88 -6.77 -5.60
C ILE A 67 -8.92 -5.27 -5.29
N TRP A 68 -10.02 -4.77 -4.72
CA TRP A 68 -10.13 -3.36 -4.36
C TRP A 68 -9.17 -2.95 -3.24
N ILE A 69 -9.03 -3.75 -2.17
CA ILE A 69 -8.04 -3.46 -1.12
C ILE A 69 -6.61 -3.53 -1.68
N ASN A 70 -6.33 -4.47 -2.59
CA ASN A 70 -5.05 -4.51 -3.26
C ASN A 70 -4.80 -3.25 -4.12
N HIS A 71 -5.85 -2.67 -4.71
CA HIS A 71 -5.73 -1.42 -5.44
C HIS A 71 -5.37 -0.25 -4.54
N THR A 72 -6.04 -0.11 -3.40
CA THR A 72 -5.75 0.97 -2.44
C THR A 72 -4.33 0.85 -1.89
N MET A 73 -3.80 -0.37 -1.73
CA MET A 73 -2.39 -0.60 -1.40
C MET A 73 -1.45 -0.08 -2.49
N VAL A 74 -1.76 -0.32 -3.77
CA VAL A 74 -0.90 0.19 -4.87
C VAL A 74 -0.95 1.71 -4.94
N ILE A 75 -2.12 2.33 -4.74
CA ILE A 75 -2.25 3.78 -4.63
C ILE A 75 -1.40 4.31 -3.46
N PHE A 76 -1.46 3.66 -2.29
CA PHE A 76 -0.67 4.02 -1.13
C PHE A 76 0.85 3.91 -1.39
N ASP A 77 1.31 2.87 -2.07
CA ASP A 77 2.72 2.73 -2.46
C ASP A 77 3.17 3.89 -3.37
N GLN A 78 2.25 4.46 -4.15
CA GLN A 78 2.49 5.57 -5.08
C GLN A 78 2.23 6.95 -4.46
N ARG A 79 1.85 7.05 -3.18
CA ARG A 79 1.46 8.30 -2.50
C ARG A 79 2.41 9.48 -2.68
N ARG A 80 3.71 9.22 -2.86
CA ARG A 80 4.74 10.26 -3.04
C ARG A 80 4.66 10.96 -4.40
N LEU A 81 3.89 10.41 -5.34
CA LEU A 81 3.65 11.00 -6.66
C LEU A 81 2.52 12.03 -6.67
N PHE A 82 1.72 12.08 -5.60
CA PHE A 82 0.57 12.95 -5.48
C PHE A 82 0.98 14.28 -4.87
N THR A 83 0.38 15.38 -5.33
CA THR A 83 0.38 16.63 -4.56
C THR A 83 -0.35 16.43 -3.23
N ARG A 84 -0.14 17.33 -2.27
CA ARG A 84 -0.80 17.25 -0.96
C ARG A 84 -2.33 17.24 -1.07
N SER A 85 -2.89 18.05 -1.97
CA SER A 85 -4.35 18.12 -2.19
C SER A 85 -4.89 16.86 -2.87
N GLU A 86 -4.19 16.32 -3.87
CA GLU A 86 -4.61 15.08 -4.54
C GLU A 86 -4.55 13.91 -3.57
N TRP A 87 -3.50 13.83 -2.74
CA TRP A 87 -3.41 12.79 -1.72
C TRP A 87 -4.52 12.91 -0.69
N ALA A 88 -4.84 14.12 -0.21
CA ALA A 88 -5.94 14.33 0.72
C ALA A 88 -7.29 13.84 0.15
N SER A 89 -7.61 14.22 -1.09
CA SER A 89 -8.81 13.73 -1.79
C SER A 89 -8.81 12.21 -1.94
N THR A 90 -7.66 11.64 -2.30
CA THR A 90 -7.51 10.18 -2.46
C THR A 90 -7.73 9.45 -1.13
N VAL A 91 -7.25 10.01 -0.01
CA VAL A 91 -7.49 9.46 1.33
C VAL A 91 -8.97 9.52 1.69
N ASP A 92 -9.67 10.58 1.34
CA ASP A 92 -11.12 10.69 1.56
C ASP A 92 -11.89 9.63 0.76
N ASP A 93 -11.52 9.39 -0.50
CA ASP A 93 -12.12 8.32 -1.32
C ASP A 93 -11.84 6.92 -0.73
N ILE A 94 -10.62 6.67 -0.26
CA ILE A 94 -10.27 5.42 0.42
C ILE A 94 -11.08 5.26 1.71
N ARG A 95 -11.29 6.35 2.46
CA ARG A 95 -12.09 6.33 3.69
C ARG A 95 -13.55 6.01 3.39
N ASP A 96 -14.12 6.59 2.33
CA ASP A 96 -15.49 6.31 1.90
C ASP A 96 -15.64 4.84 1.48
N PHE A 97 -14.73 4.33 0.65
CA PHE A 97 -14.70 2.90 0.27
C PHE A 97 -14.63 1.97 1.49
N MET A 98 -13.76 2.29 2.43
CA MET A 98 -13.56 1.52 3.65
C MET A 98 -14.68 1.75 4.68
N SER A 99 -15.61 2.68 4.45
CA SER A 99 -16.80 2.81 5.29
C SER A 99 -17.81 1.68 5.03
N ASN A 100 -17.70 0.98 3.90
CA ASN A 100 -18.55 -0.16 3.59
C ASN A 100 -18.33 -1.32 4.61
N PRO A 101 -19.39 -1.80 5.30
CA PRO A 101 -19.27 -2.85 6.32
C PRO A 101 -18.63 -4.15 5.81
N GLU A 102 -18.91 -4.56 4.58
CA GLU A 102 -18.36 -5.79 3.99
C GLU A 102 -16.88 -5.66 3.67
N ILE A 103 -16.45 -4.46 3.26
CA ILE A 103 -15.03 -4.15 3.09
C ILE A 103 -14.31 -4.16 4.43
N ARG A 104 -14.89 -3.54 5.48
CA ARG A 104 -14.30 -3.57 6.83
C ARG A 104 -14.20 -4.97 7.40
N ARG A 105 -15.26 -5.78 7.25
CA ARG A 105 -15.27 -7.19 7.66
C ARG A 105 -14.17 -7.96 6.94
N HIS A 106 -14.04 -7.78 5.62
CA HIS A 106 -12.99 -8.43 4.84
C HIS A 106 -11.58 -8.00 5.29
N TRP A 107 -11.36 -6.70 5.49
CA TRP A 107 -10.10 -6.14 6.00
C TRP A 107 -9.70 -6.76 7.33
N THR A 108 -10.60 -6.72 8.33
CA THR A 108 -10.32 -7.22 9.69
C THR A 108 -9.92 -8.70 9.70
N GLN A 109 -10.45 -9.49 8.77
CA GLN A 109 -10.13 -10.93 8.64
C GLN A 109 -8.78 -11.21 7.96
N HIS A 110 -8.24 -10.27 7.18
CA HIS A 110 -7.10 -10.52 6.28
C HIS A 110 -5.98 -9.48 6.40
N GLU A 111 -6.09 -8.48 7.27
CA GLU A 111 -5.13 -7.39 7.38
C GLU A 111 -3.70 -7.89 7.63
N GLU A 112 -3.52 -9.01 8.34
CA GLU A 112 -2.23 -9.62 8.65
C GLU A 112 -1.35 -9.94 7.43
N PHE A 113 -1.96 -10.12 6.25
CA PHE A 113 -1.26 -10.39 4.99
C PHE A 113 -0.72 -9.12 4.31
N TYR A 114 -1.06 -7.94 4.81
CA TYR A 114 -0.65 -6.66 4.25
C TYR A 114 0.58 -6.07 4.96
N ALA A 115 1.32 -5.24 4.23
CA ALA A 115 2.51 -4.58 4.75
C ALA A 115 2.19 -3.76 6.02
N PRO A 116 3.06 -3.76 7.04
CA PRO A 116 2.79 -3.08 8.30
C PRO A 116 2.49 -1.58 8.15
N ASP A 117 3.19 -0.89 7.26
CA ASP A 117 3.00 0.55 7.01
C ASP A 117 1.65 0.86 6.37
N PHE A 118 1.20 0.01 5.44
CA PHE A 118 -0.14 0.12 4.86
C PHE A 118 -1.24 -0.20 5.87
N ARG A 119 -1.03 -1.22 6.72
CA ARG A 119 -1.95 -1.52 7.83
C ARG A 119 -2.08 -0.34 8.79
N ASP A 120 -0.96 0.21 9.25
CA ASP A 120 -0.97 1.33 10.18
C ASP A 120 -1.64 2.57 9.55
N PHE A 121 -1.43 2.79 8.25
CA PHE A 121 -2.15 3.83 7.50
C PHE A 121 -3.67 3.59 7.52
N LEU A 122 -4.16 2.41 7.10
CA LEU A 122 -5.60 2.15 7.08
C LEU A 122 -6.20 2.19 8.50
N ASN A 123 -5.52 1.62 9.49
CA ASN A 123 -6.00 1.57 10.86
C ASN A 123 -6.08 2.98 11.50
N ARG A 124 -5.12 3.85 11.20
CA ARG A 124 -5.15 5.25 11.64
C ARG A 124 -6.23 6.06 10.94
N GLU A 125 -6.29 6.01 9.61
CA GLU A 125 -7.15 6.90 8.82
C GLU A 125 -8.63 6.48 8.79
N ILE A 126 -8.93 5.21 9.09
CA ILE A 126 -10.27 4.62 8.92
C ILE A 126 -10.89 4.17 10.25
N TYR A 127 -10.11 3.52 11.12
CA TYR A 127 -10.62 3.00 12.39
C TYR A 127 -10.42 3.96 13.55
N GLY A 128 -9.63 5.04 13.35
CA GLY A 128 -9.35 6.01 14.40
C GLY A 128 -8.66 5.38 15.61
N GLU A 129 -8.07 4.18 15.46
CA GLU A 129 -7.29 3.56 16.52
C GLU A 129 -6.03 4.41 16.73
N LYS A 130 -6.12 5.29 17.72
CA LYS A 130 -4.94 5.85 18.37
C LYS A 130 -4.19 4.68 19.02
N LYS A 131 -3.31 4.01 18.26
CA LYS A 131 -2.19 3.29 18.87
C LYS A 131 -1.42 4.33 19.68
N GLY A 132 -1.50 4.19 21.00
CA GLY A 132 -0.77 5.01 21.95
C GLY A 132 0.72 5.03 21.63
N ASP A 133 1.29 6.22 21.79
CA ASP A 133 2.68 6.56 22.00
C ASP A 133 3.77 6.18 20.98
N SER A 134 4.21 7.26 20.32
CA SER A 134 5.61 7.67 20.12
C SER A 134 6.46 6.87 19.13
N VAL A 135 6.49 7.36 17.89
CA VAL A 135 7.74 7.40 17.11
C VAL A 135 7.96 8.85 16.68
N LYS A 136 9.03 9.44 17.21
CA LYS A 136 9.53 10.78 16.89
C LYS A 136 9.62 10.96 15.38
N GLU A 137 9.12 12.09 14.87
CA GLU A 137 9.51 12.59 13.54
C GLU A 137 11.04 12.56 13.42
N PRO A 138 11.59 12.14 12.27
CA PRO A 138 13.02 12.29 12.03
C PRO A 138 13.35 13.80 12.06
N PRO A 139 14.48 14.19 12.67
CA PRO A 139 14.82 15.61 12.79
C PRO A 139 14.91 16.24 11.40
N SER A 140 14.21 17.36 11.23
CA SER A 140 14.39 18.24 10.08
C SER A 140 15.81 18.79 10.07
N ALA A 141 16.40 18.92 8.88
CA ALA A 141 17.79 19.31 8.64
C ALA A 141 18.14 20.78 9.01
N ASP A 142 17.31 21.43 9.83
CA ASP A 142 17.45 22.85 10.20
C ASP A 142 17.82 23.05 11.69
N GLU A 143 18.00 21.97 12.48
CA GLU A 143 18.39 22.09 13.90
C GLU A 143 19.90 21.91 14.18
N GLU A 144 20.74 21.81 13.15
CA GLU A 144 22.20 21.65 13.31
C GLU A 144 22.98 22.98 13.18
N SER A 145 22.40 24.10 13.64
CA SER A 145 23.08 25.41 13.50
C SER A 145 23.11 26.32 14.73
N ASP A 146 22.68 25.87 15.92
CA ASP A 146 22.79 26.68 17.15
C ASP A 146 23.60 26.04 18.29
N GLN A 147 24.29 24.93 18.04
CA GLN A 147 25.37 24.47 18.93
C GLN A 147 26.69 25.17 18.59
N LEU A 148 26.74 26.49 18.77
CA LEU A 148 28.00 27.23 18.85
C LEU A 148 27.86 28.37 19.86
N SER A 149 28.22 28.08 21.11
CA SER A 149 28.81 29.08 22.01
C SER A 149 29.79 28.39 22.94
N PRO A 150 31.09 28.41 22.62
CA PRO A 150 32.12 28.18 23.62
C PRO A 150 32.45 29.50 24.33
N THR A 151 32.70 29.36 25.63
CA THR A 151 33.33 30.29 26.60
C THR A 151 32.45 31.35 27.25
#